data_AF-A0A9W7LBX8-F1
#
_entry.id   AF-A0A9W7LBX8-F1
#
_cell.length_a   1.000
_cell.length_b   1.000
_cell.length_c   1.000
_cell.angle_alpha   90.00
_cell.angle_beta   90.00
_cell.angle_gamma   90.00
#
_symmetry.space_group_name_H-M   'P 1'
#
loop_
_entity.id
_entity.type
_entity.pdbx_description
1 polymer ?
#
loop_
_entity_poly.entity_id
_entity_poly.type
_entity_poly.pdbx_seq_one_letter_code
_entity_poly.pdbx_strand_id
1 'polypeptide(L)'
;MKLRGVTYDWRTDEFPEKNFDNHTHFGFIAQEVEEVIPEFVGTNDLGFKSIRYMGFTSLLVEALKEQQAEVVELRDKVEKLLGLICNSKALEDEVGRGEICG
;
A
#
# COMPACT_ATOMS: atom_id res chain seq x y z
N MET A 1 8.56 0.21 2.78
CA MET A 1 8.34 0.18 1.32
C MET A 1 9.35 1.13 0.69
N LYS A 2 10.08 0.72 -0.36
CA LYS A 2 11.17 1.51 -0.95
C LYS A 2 10.72 2.50 -2.04
N LEU A 3 9.49 2.37 -2.54
CA LEU A 3 8.93 3.22 -3.59
C LEU A 3 8.34 4.49 -2.99
N ARG A 4 8.78 5.65 -3.48
CA ARG A 4 8.23 6.94 -3.05
C ARG A 4 7.41 7.59 -4.16
N GLY A 5 6.19 7.99 -3.81
CA GLY A 5 5.47 8.98 -4.59
C GLY A 5 6.18 10.33 -4.43
N VAL A 6 6.52 10.95 -5.56
CA VAL A 6 7.22 12.23 -5.59
C VAL A 6 6.44 13.24 -6.40
N THR A 7 6.69 14.50 -6.08
CA THR A 7 6.23 15.65 -6.84
C THR A 7 7.44 16.27 -7.51
N TYR A 8 7.36 16.59 -8.80
CA TYR A 8 8.49 17.10 -9.57
C TYR A 8 8.05 18.08 -10.64
N ASP A 9 8.95 19.01 -10.97
CA ASP A 9 8.82 19.93 -12.10
C ASP A 9 9.87 19.56 -13.14
N TRP A 10 9.55 19.77 -14.43
CA TRP A 10 10.51 19.56 -15.50
C TRP A 10 11.56 20.68 -15.51
N ARG A 11 12.83 20.33 -15.76
CA ARG A 11 13.93 21.28 -15.99
C ARG A 11 13.85 21.84 -17.42
N THR A 12 12.86 22.68 -17.66
CA THR A 12 12.58 23.28 -18.97
C THR A 12 13.67 24.25 -19.43
N ASP A 13 14.42 24.81 -18.49
CA ASP A 13 15.60 25.65 -18.71
C ASP A 13 16.78 24.87 -19.31
N GLU A 14 16.98 23.62 -18.87
CA GLU A 14 18.09 22.78 -19.33
C GLU A 14 17.76 21.94 -20.55
N PHE A 15 16.47 21.69 -20.82
CA PHE A 15 16.00 20.90 -21.95
C PHE A 15 14.90 21.62 -22.74
N PRO A 16 15.15 22.82 -23.28
CA PRO A 16 14.15 23.61 -23.98
C PRO A 16 13.61 22.90 -25.25
N GLU A 17 14.41 22.03 -25.87
CA GLU A 17 14.03 21.27 -27.06
C GLU A 17 12.97 20.18 -26.79
N LYS A 18 12.77 19.80 -25.52
CA LYS A 18 11.80 18.77 -25.13
C LYS A 18 10.38 19.31 -25.02
N ASN A 19 10.20 20.64 -25.01
CA ASN A 19 8.89 21.31 -24.89
C ASN A 19 8.03 20.75 -23.74
N PHE A 20 8.65 20.49 -22.58
CA PHE A 20 7.88 20.11 -21.39
C PHE A 20 7.03 21.28 -20.89
N ASP A 21 5.91 20.96 -20.24
CA ASP A 21 5.12 21.97 -19.55
C ASP A 21 5.81 22.43 -18.24
N ASN A 22 5.35 23.56 -17.71
CA ASN A 22 5.81 24.13 -16.44
C ASN A 22 4.85 23.80 -15.29
N HIS A 23 4.07 22.73 -15.40
CA HIS A 23 3.20 22.27 -14.31
C HIS A 23 3.94 21.32 -13.40
N THR A 24 3.46 21.26 -12.16
CA THR A 24 3.93 20.30 -11.18
C THR A 24 3.29 18.95 -11.44
N HIS A 25 4.12 17.91 -11.56
CA HIS A 25 3.72 16.54 -11.83
C HIS A 25 3.85 15.66 -10.60
N PHE A 26 3.06 14.59 -10.58
CA PHE A 26 3.14 13.53 -9.57
C PHE A 26 3.61 12.25 -10.25
N GLY A 27 4.48 11.50 -9.58
CA GLY A 27 4.98 10.25 -10.14
C GLY A 27 5.90 9.51 -9.20
N PHE A 28 6.79 8.72 -9.80
CA PHE A 28 7.79 7.92 -9.08
C PHE A 28 9.16 8.14 -9.71
N ILE A 29 10.20 7.77 -8.96
CA ILE A 29 11.57 7.74 -9.44
C ILE A 29 11.78 6.44 -10.21
N ALA A 30 12.13 6.51 -11.49
CA ALA A 30 12.25 5.33 -12.35
C ALA A 30 13.27 4.31 -11.84
N GLN A 31 14.36 4.75 -11.20
CA GLN A 31 15.36 3.89 -10.58
C GLN A 31 14.79 3.12 -9.39
N GLU A 32 13.96 3.75 -8.57
CA GLU A 32 13.29 3.06 -7.46
C GLU A 32 12.29 2.03 -7.99
N VAL A 33 11.53 2.40 -9.03
CA VAL A 33 10.59 1.48 -9.69
C VAL A 33 11.33 0.29 -10.30
N GLU A 34 12.50 0.51 -10.92
CA GLU A 34 13.30 -0.56 -11.50
C GLU A 34 13.76 -1.60 -10.47
N GLU A 35 14.08 -1.18 -9.24
CA GLU A 35 14.46 -2.11 -8.16
C GLU A 35 13.32 -3.03 -7.71
N VAL A 36 12.07 -2.61 -7.89
CA VAL A 36 10.90 -3.34 -7.38
C VAL A 36 10.13 -4.04 -8.50
N ILE A 37 9.99 -3.38 -9.66
CA ILE A 37 9.17 -3.78 -10.80
C ILE A 37 9.91 -3.37 -12.10
N PRO A 38 11.03 -4.05 -12.45
CA PRO A 38 11.88 -3.68 -13.59
C PRO A 38 11.15 -3.70 -14.93
N GLU A 39 10.14 -4.55 -15.08
CA GLU A 39 9.33 -4.68 -16.29
C GLU A 39 8.44 -3.46 -16.58
N PHE A 40 8.40 -2.48 -15.68
CA PHE A 40 7.70 -1.21 -15.88
C PHE A 40 8.65 -0.08 -16.29
N VAL A 41 9.96 -0.33 -16.34
CA VAL A 41 10.95 0.69 -16.70
C VAL A 41 11.48 0.43 -18.11
N GLY A 42 11.53 1.48 -18.92
CA GLY A 42 12.20 1.50 -20.21
C GLY A 42 13.43 2.38 -20.13
N THR A 43 14.49 2.03 -20.86
CA THR A 43 15.67 2.89 -21.04
C THR A 43 15.81 3.18 -22.52
N ASN A 44 15.95 4.45 -22.90
CA ASN A 44 16.18 4.82 -24.30
C ASN A 44 17.68 4.76 -24.67
N ASP A 45 17.99 4.97 -25.95
CA ASP A 45 19.37 4.90 -26.47
C ASP A 45 20.33 5.92 -25.85
N LEU A 46 19.79 6.96 -25.21
CA LEU A 46 20.54 8.00 -24.50
C LEU A 46 20.70 7.68 -23.00
N GLY A 47 20.20 6.54 -22.52
CA GLY A 47 20.28 6.11 -21.13
C GLY A 47 19.21 6.70 -20.20
N PHE A 48 18.23 7.46 -20.71
CA PHE A 48 17.14 7.98 -19.89
C PHE A 48 16.13 6.90 -19.58
N LYS A 49 15.78 6.78 -18.30
CA LYS A 49 14.76 5.84 -17.80
C LYS A 49 13.38 6.48 -17.81
N SER A 50 12.37 5.73 -18.24
CA SER A 50 10.96 6.12 -18.25
C SER A 50 10.08 5.02 -17.68
N ILE A 51 8.92 5.40 -17.12
CA ILE A 51 8.00 4.48 -16.46
C ILE A 51 6.77 4.22 -17.35
N ARG A 52 6.39 2.95 -17.49
CA ARG A 52 5.17 2.49 -18.17
C ARG A 52 3.99 2.51 -17.21
N TYR A 53 3.33 3.65 -17.07
CA TYR A 53 2.21 3.82 -16.14
C TYR A 53 0.98 2.93 -16.44
N MET A 54 0.75 2.54 -17.69
CA MET A 54 -0.45 1.77 -18.07
C MET A 54 -0.58 0.43 -17.34
N GLY A 55 0.53 -0.21 -16.95
CA GLY A 55 0.48 -1.50 -16.24
C GLY A 55 0.08 -1.37 -14.76
N PHE A 56 0.15 -0.16 -14.18
CA PHE A 56 0.00 -0.01 -12.73
C PHE A 56 -1.44 -0.23 -12.29
N THR A 57 -2.41 0.10 -13.13
CA THR A 57 -3.84 -0.01 -12.78
C THR A 57 -4.22 -1.45 -12.44
N SER A 58 -3.80 -2.44 -13.26
CA SER A 58 -4.06 -3.85 -12.99
C SER A 58 -3.34 -4.35 -11.74
N LEU A 59 -2.08 -3.96 -11.55
CA LEU A 59 -1.31 -4.33 -10.36
C LEU A 59 -1.93 -3.75 -9.08
N LEU A 60 -2.37 -2.50 -9.13
CA LEU A 60 -3.04 -1.83 -8.00
C LEU A 60 -4.36 -2.50 -7.64
N VAL A 61 -5.12 -2.98 -8.63
CA VAL A 61 -6.36 -3.74 -8.37
C VAL A 61 -6.06 -5.04 -7.63
N GLU A 62 -5.04 -5.80 -8.04
CA GLU A 62 -4.66 -7.02 -7.33
C GLU A 62 -4.13 -6.73 -5.92
N ALA A 63 -3.29 -5.70 -5.75
CA ALA A 63 -2.83 -5.26 -4.44
C ALA A 63 -3.98 -4.85 -3.51
N LEU A 64 -5.00 -4.16 -4.04
CA LEU A 64 -6.20 -3.81 -3.28
C LEU A 64 -7.02 -5.04 -2.89
N LYS A 65 -7.12 -6.05 -3.76
CA LYS A 65 -7.80 -7.32 -3.44
C LYS A 65 -7.09 -8.08 -2.34
N GLU A 66 -5.76 -8.17 -2.41
CA GLU A 66 -4.93 -8.78 -1.36
C GLU A 66 -5.08 -8.04 -0.03
N GLN A 67 -4.98 -6.71 -0.06
CA GLN A 67 -5.20 -5.87 1.13
C GLN A 67 -6.60 -6.04 1.70
N GLN A 68 -7.63 -6.15 0.85
CA GLN A 68 -9.00 -6.37 1.30
C GLN A 68 -9.19 -7.74 1.96
N ALA A 69 -8.51 -8.77 1.47
CA ALA A 69 -8.50 -10.09 2.08
C ALA A 69 -7.84 -10.06 3.47
N GLU A 70 -6.70 -9.37 3.61
CA GLU A 70 -6.04 -9.19 4.91
C GLU A 70 -6.94 -8.44 5.90
N VAL A 71 -7.65 -7.39 5.46
CA VAL A 71 -8.61 -6.67 6.31
C VAL A 71 -9.75 -7.57 6.79
N VAL A 72 -10.27 -8.45 5.92
CA VAL A 72 -11.31 -9.42 6.32
C VAL A 72 -10.75 -10.41 7.35
N GLU A 73 -9.57 -10.96 7.12
CA GLU A 73 -8.94 -11.90 8.04
C GLU A 73 -8.67 -11.26 9.42
N LEU A 74 -8.18 -10.02 9.45
CA LEU A 74 -7.95 -9.28 10.68
C LEU A 74 -9.25 -9.00 11.43
N ARG A 75 -10.34 -8.66 10.73
CA ARG A 75 -11.67 -8.48 11.33
C ARG A 75 -12.18 -9.76 11.96
N ASP A 76 -12.05 -10.90 11.27
CA ASP A 76 -12.46 -12.21 11.80
C ASP A 76 -11.66 -12.58 13.05
N LYS A 77 -10.35 -12.29 13.07
CA LYS A 77 -9.49 -12.50 14.25
C LYS A 77 -9.97 -11.64 15.42
N VAL A 78 -10.28 -10.36 15.17
CA VAL A 78 -10.81 -9.45 16.20
C VAL A 78 -12.15 -9.98 16.75
N GLU A 79 -13.08 -10.40 15.89
CA GLU A 79 -14.38 -10.94 16.32
C GLU A 79 -14.22 -12.19 17.19
N LYS A 80 -13.36 -13.13 16.79
CA LYS A 80 -13.06 -14.34 17.57
C LYS A 80 -12.47 -14.00 18.94
N LEU A 81 -11.51 -13.07 18.99
CA LEU A 81 -10.91 -12.63 20.24
C LEU A 81 -11.93 -11.97 21.17
N LEU A 82 -12.81 -11.11 20.63
CA LEU A 82 -13.89 -10.51 21.41
C LEU A 82 -14.87 -11.57 21.96
N GLY A 83 -15.18 -12.60 21.16
CA GLY A 83 -15.99 -13.73 21.61
C GLY A 83 -15.34 -14.51 22.76
N LEU A 84 -14.03 -14.77 22.70
CA LEU A 84 -13.29 -15.43 23.77
C LEU A 84 -13.28 -14.60 25.06
N ILE A 85 -13.09 -13.29 24.95
CA ILE A 85 -13.14 -12.37 26.11
C ILE A 85 -14.53 -12.39 26.75
N CYS A 86 -15.61 -12.39 25.95
CA CYS A 86 -16.97 -12.47 26.46
C CYS A 86 -17.20 -13.77 27.25
N ASN A 87 -16.77 -14.90 26.70
CA ASN A 87 -16.88 -16.20 27.36
C ASN A 87 -16.10 -16.24 28.68
N SER A 88 -14.86 -15.72 28.70
CA SER A 88 -14.06 -15.64 29.93
C SER A 88 -14.75 -14.81 31.01
N LYS A 89 -15.31 -13.65 30.64
CA LYS A 89 -16.02 -12.78 31.57
C LYS A 89 -17.30 -13.41 32.11
N ALA A 90 -18.04 -14.14 31.27
CA ALA A 90 -19.23 -14.87 31.72
C ALA A 90 -18.87 -15.95 32.76
N LEU A 91 -17.75 -16.66 32.57
CA LEU A 91 -17.25 -17.64 33.53
C LEU A 91 -16.80 -16.99 34.84
N GLU A 92 -16.12 -15.83 34.78
CA GLU A 92 -15.77 -15.05 35.98
C GLU A 92 -17.02 -14.61 36.76
N ASP A 93 -18.06 -14.14 36.08
CA ASP A 93 -19.33 -13.73 36.70
C ASP A 93 -20.10 -14.92 37.30
N GLU A 94 -19.96 -16.13 36.74
CA GLU A 94 -20.54 -17.36 37.29
C GLU A 94 -19.77 -17.86 38.52
N VAL A 95 -18.44 -17.86 38.48
CA VAL A 95 -17.58 -18.23 39.63
C VAL A 95 -17.75 -17.24 40.78
N GLY A 96 -17.77 -15.93 40.49
CA GLY A 96 -17.96 -14.88 41.50
C GLY A 96 -19.34 -14.91 42.18
N ARG A 97 -20.37 -15.47 41.53
CA ARG A 97 -21.68 -15.74 42.17
C ARG A 97 -21.68 -17.01 43.02
N GLY A 98 -20.80 -17.97 42.72
CA GLY A 98 -20.66 -19.21 43.50
C GLY A 98 -19.97 -19.03 44.85
N GLU A 99 -19.08 -18.04 45.00
CA GLU A 99 -18.30 -17.82 46.23
C GLU A 99 -19.06 -17.04 47.33
N ILE A 100 -20.19 -16.41 47.02
CA ILE A 100 -20.96 -15.57 47.97
C ILE A 100 -22.05 -16.38 48.73
N CYS A 101 -22.28 -17.64 48.36
CA CYS A 101 -23.34 -18.48 48.95
C CYS A 101 -22.85 -19.54 49.96
N GLY A 102 -21.68 -19.34 50.59
CA GLY A 102 -21.15 -20.19 51.67
C GLY A 102 -21.36 -19.61 53.07
#